data_AF-A0A0R1SHW0-F1
#
_entry.id   AF-A0A0R1SHW0-F1
#
_cell.length_a   1.000
_cell.length_b   1.000
_cell.length_c   1.000
_cell.angle_alpha   90.00
_cell.angle_beta   90.00
_cell.angle_gamma   90.00
#
_symmetry.space_group_name_H-M   'P 1'
#
loop_
_entity.id
_entity.type
_entity.pdbx_description
1 polymer ?
#
loop_
_entity_poly.entity_id
_entity_poly.type
_entity_poly.pdbx_seq_one_letter_code
_entity_poly.pdbx_strand_id
1 'polypeptide(L)' 'MKNGEDELFNLLENTPVHAQNGVSLKVIYEHTDLFWRYSFNEIIKYFKDLIHFQLVKGRLIKSGNLEENWEFLGILY' A
#
# COMPACT_ATOMS: atom_id res chain seq x y z
N MET A 1 6.88 14.07 9.40
CA MET A 1 6.23 12.94 8.72
C MET A 1 7.31 12.23 7.92
N LYS A 2 7.33 10.90 7.92
CA LYS A 2 8.43 10.09 7.39
C LYS A 2 8.29 10.04 5.86
N ASN A 3 9.27 10.54 5.11
CA ASN A 3 9.20 10.69 3.63
C ASN A 3 8.55 9.51 2.88
N GLY A 4 8.77 8.26 3.29
CA GLY A 4 8.20 7.09 2.61
C GLY A 4 6.69 6.88 2.80
N GLU A 5 6.11 7.31 3.91
CA GLU A 5 4.66 7.18 4.16
C GLU A 5 3.87 8.18 3.31
N ASP A 6 4.34 9.44 3.25
CA ASP A 6 3.76 10.49 2.42
C ASP A 6 3.89 10.14 0.92
N GLU A 7 5.04 9.61 0.50
CA GLU A 7 5.24 9.13 -0.88
C GLU A 7 4.30 7.98 -1.24
N LEU A 8 4.14 7.00 -0.35
CA LEU A 8 3.18 5.91 -0.57
C LEU A 8 1.75 6.45 -0.64
N PHE A 9 1.36 7.35 0.27
CA PHE A 9 0.01 7.91 0.29
C PHE A 9 -0.31 8.67 -1.00
N ASN A 10 0.58 9.56 -1.44
CA ASN A 10 0.44 10.30 -2.71
C ASN A 10 0.29 9.34 -3.89
N LEU A 11 1.03 8.23 -3.88
CA LEU A 11 0.94 7.23 -4.94
C LEU A 11 -0.41 6.51 -4.93
N LEU A 12 -0.90 6.11 -3.74
CA LEU A 12 -2.19 5.45 -3.57
C LEU A 12 -3.36 6.38 -3.91
N GLU A 13 -3.25 7.67 -3.61
CA GLU A 13 -4.25 8.68 -3.97
C GLU A 13 -4.43 8.77 -5.49
N ASN A 14 -3.35 8.59 -6.24
CA ASN A 14 -3.35 8.57 -7.71
C ASN A 14 -3.52 7.18 -8.32
N THR A 15 -3.70 6.14 -7.49
CA THR A 15 -3.87 4.76 -7.97
C THR A 15 -5.36 4.49 -8.24
N PRO A 16 -5.76 4.18 -9.49
CA PRO A 16 -7.15 3.87 -9.79
C PRO A 16 -7.56 2.56 -9.12
N VAL A 17 -8.52 2.63 -8.20
CA VAL A 17 -9.14 1.46 -7.59
C VAL A 17 -10.52 1.25 -8.21
N HIS A 18 -10.72 0.14 -8.88
CA HIS A 18 -12.05 -0.24 -9.38
C HIS A 18 -12.87 -0.79 -8.21
N ALA A 19 -14.10 -0.27 -8.02
CA ALA A 19 -14.94 -0.59 -6.86
C ALA A 19 -15.18 -2.09 -6.58
N GLN A 20 -14.97 -2.96 -7.57
CA GLN A 20 -15.14 -4.41 -7.45
C GLN A 20 -13.84 -5.16 -7.10
N ASN A 21 -12.67 -4.61 -7.39
CA ASN A 21 -11.38 -5.28 -7.21
C ASN A 21 -10.37 -4.34 -6.55
N GLY A 22 -9.81 -4.78 -5.43
CA GLY A 22 -8.64 -4.12 -4.83
C GLY A 22 -7.42 -4.21 -5.75
N VAL A 23 -6.46 -3.33 -5.54
CA VAL A 23 -5.17 -3.36 -6.25
C VAL A 23 -4.12 -3.97 -5.33
N SER A 24 -3.40 -4.98 -5.80
CA SER A 24 -2.33 -5.61 -5.02
C SER A 24 -1.23 -4.59 -4.71
N LEU A 25 -0.91 -4.42 -3.43
CA LEU A 25 0.17 -3.55 -2.96
C LEU A 25 1.53 -4.01 -3.52
N LYS A 26 1.71 -5.31 -3.75
CA LYS A 26 2.91 -5.85 -4.39
C LYS A 26 3.02 -5.41 -5.85
N VAL A 27 1.91 -5.39 -6.59
CA VAL A 27 1.87 -4.90 -7.97
C VAL A 27 2.17 -3.40 -8.01
N ILE A 28 1.57 -2.62 -7.10
CA ILE A 28 1.86 -1.18 -6.97
C ILE A 28 3.36 -0.97 -6.70
N TYR A 29 3.93 -1.71 -5.75
CA TYR A 29 5.34 -1.64 -5.42
C TYR A 29 6.25 -1.96 -6.60
N GLU A 30 5.99 -3.05 -7.33
CA GLU A 30 6.82 -3.50 -8.47
C GLU A 30 6.73 -2.58 -9.71
N HIS A 31 5.65 -1.82 -9.86
CA HIS A 31 5.41 -0.94 -11.02
C HIS A 31 5.68 0.55 -10.73
N THR A 32 6.31 0.86 -9.60
CA THR A 32 6.56 2.24 -9.18
C THR A 32 7.99 2.42 -8.69
N ASP A 33 8.43 3.68 -8.57
CA ASP A 33 9.78 4.00 -8.10
C ASP A 33 10.04 3.62 -6.64
N LEU A 34 8.99 3.21 -5.90
CA LEU A 34 9.11 2.70 -4.53
C LEU A 34 10.03 1.48 -4.46
N PHE A 35 10.05 0.62 -5.48
CA PHE A 35 10.91 -0.56 -5.55
C PHE A 35 12.41 -0.24 -5.45
N TRP A 36 12.82 0.90 -6.01
CA TRP A 36 14.23 1.31 -6.01
C TRP A 36 14.68 1.95 -4.69
N ARG A 37 13.73 2.40 -3.87
CA ARG A 37 13.99 3.28 -2.72
C ARG A 37 13.68 2.61 -1.38
N TYR A 38 12.76 1.67 -1.36
CA TYR A 38 12.26 1.02 -0.15
C TYR A 38 12.19 -0.48 -0.35
N SER A 39 12.42 -1.25 0.72
CA SER A 39 12.07 -2.67 0.70
C SER A 39 10.55 -2.85 0.76
N PHE A 40 10.04 -3.96 0.20
CA PHE A 40 8.60 -4.24 0.26
C PHE A 40 8.06 -4.31 1.70
N ASN A 41 8.88 -4.78 2.65
CA ASN A 41 8.52 -4.81 4.08
C ASN A 41 8.37 -3.41 4.68
N GLU A 42 9.10 -2.40 4.20
CA GLU A 42 8.90 -1.00 4.60
C GLU A 42 7.61 -0.45 4.04
N ILE A 43 7.29 -0.74 2.77
CA ILE A 43 6.02 -0.35 2.15
C ILE A 43 4.83 -0.97 2.90
N ILE A 44 4.92 -2.22 3.32
CA ILE A 44 3.91 -2.87 4.16
C ILE A 44 3.73 -2.11 5.49
N LYS A 45 4.82 -1.69 6.13
CA LYS A 45 4.74 -0.91 7.38
C LYS A 45 4.05 0.43 7.16
N TYR A 46 4.45 1.17 6.14
CA TYR A 46 3.80 2.45 5.79
C TYR A 46 2.32 2.24 5.47
N PHE A 47 1.98 1.20 4.71
CA PHE A 47 0.59 0.91 4.38
C PHE A 47 -0.25 0.59 5.62
N LYS A 48 0.30 -0.17 6.59
CA LYS A 48 -0.34 -0.44 7.87
C LYS A 48 -0.54 0.83 8.70
N ASP A 49 0.46 1.72 8.72
CA ASP A 49 0.36 3.01 9.41
C ASP A 49 -0.76 3.86 8.78
N LEU A 50 -0.83 3.93 7.45
CA LEU A 50 -1.92 4.62 6.73
C LEU A 50 -3.32 4.03 7.02
N ILE A 51 -3.44 2.71 7.15
CA ILE A 51 -4.69 2.05 7.58
C ILE A 51 -5.01 2.41 9.05
N HIS A 52 -4.00 2.37 9.93
CA HIS A 52 -4.16 2.69 11.35
C HIS A 52 -4.66 4.12 11.55
N PHE A 53 -4.13 5.07 10.78
CA PHE A 53 -4.56 6.46 10.77
C PHE A 53 -5.85 6.71 9.97
N GLN A 54 -6.50 5.66 9.47
CA GLN A 54 -7.76 5.73 8.71
C GLN A 54 -7.66 6.60 7.44
N LEU A 55 -6.48 6.68 6.83
CA LEU A 55 -6.25 7.42 5.58
C LEU A 55 -6.55 6.56 4.35
N VAL A 56 -6.35 5.24 4.46
CA VAL A 56 -6.60 4.30 3.37
C VAL A 56 -7.36 3.08 3.86
N LYS A 57 -8.12 2.47 2.95
CA LYS A 57 -8.74 1.17 3.15
C LYS A 57 -7.86 0.10 2.50
N GLY A 58 -7.53 -0.94 3.26
CA GLY A 58 -6.79 -2.09 2.75
C GLY A 58 -7.29 -3.41 3.30
N ARG A 59 -6.92 -4.51 2.64
CA ARG A 59 -7.25 -5.87 3.05
C ARG A 59 -6.03 -6.76 2.95
N LEU A 60 -5.79 -7.57 3.99
CA LEU A 60 -4.80 -8.64 3.96
C LEU A 60 -5.30 -9.77 3.05
N ILE A 61 -4.54 -10.10 2.00
CA ILE A 61 -4.90 -11.16 1.04
C ILE A 61 -4.32 -12.51 1.47
N LYS A 62 -3.05 -12.50 1.91
CA LYS A 62 -2.34 -13.70 2.34
C LYS A 62 -1.24 -13.33 3.32
N SER A 63 -1.22 -14.04 4.45
CA SER A 63 -0.11 -14.02 5.40
C SER A 63 0.48 -15.43 5.43
N GLY A 64 1.50 -15.68 4.60
CA GLY A 64 2.31 -16.90 4.68
C GLY A 64 3.57 -16.66 5.52
N ASN A 65 4.26 -17.73 5.91
CA ASN A 65 5.48 -17.68 6.72
C ASN A 65 6.65 -16.85 6.14
N LEU A 66 6.53 -16.29 4.92
CA LEU A 66 7.63 -15.61 4.22
C LEU A 66 7.25 -14.24 3.63
N GLU A 67 5.99 -13.98 3.25
CA GLU A 67 5.57 -12.69 2.69
C GLU A 67 4.11 -12.36 3.05
N GLU A 68 3.91 -11.13 3.52
CA GLU A 68 2.59 -10.55 3.79
C GLU A 68 2.12 -9.78 2.54
N ASN A 69 0.94 -10.09 2.01
CA ASN A 69 0.39 -9.42 0.84
C ASN A 69 -0.90 -8.67 1.18
N TRP A 70 -0.97 -7.41 0.77
CA TRP A 70 -2.11 -6.52 0.97
C TRP A 70 -2.72 -6.08 -0.35
N GLU A 71 -4.01 -5.78 -0.28
CA GLU A 71 -4.79 -5.11 -1.31
C GLU A 71 -5.13 -3.71 -0.83
N PHE A 72 -4.88 -2.72 -1.67
CA PHE A 72 -5.40 -1.37 -1.53
C PHE A 72 -6.83 -1.30 -2.09
N LEU A 73 -7.75 -0.74 -1.30
CA LEU A 73 -9.19 -0.69 -1.60
C LEU A 73 -9.71 0.75 -1.79
N GLY A 74 -8.87 1.77 -1.59
CA GLY A 74 -9.23 3.18 -1.80
C GLY A 74 -8.83 4.10 -0.64
N ILE A 75 -8.88 5.41 -0.89
CA ILE A 75 -8.66 6.47 0.10
C ILE A 75 -9.93 6.65 0.95
N LEU A 76 -9.74 6.97 2.24
CA LEU A 76 -10.80 7.31 3.17
C LEU A 76 -10.75 8.83 3.41
N TYR A 77 -11.85 9.54 3.13
CA TYR A 77 -12.03 10.97 3.41
C TYR A 77 -12.93 11.17 4.63
#